data_AF-A0A842Q7W4-F1
#
_entry.id   AF-A0A842Q7W4-F1
#
_cell.length_a   1.000
_cell.length_b   1.000
_cell.length_c   1.000
_cell.angle_alpha   90.00
_cell.angle_beta   90.00
_cell.angle_gamma   90.00
#
_symmetry.space_group_name_H-M   'P 1'
#
loop_
_entity.id
_entity.type
_entity.pdbx_description
1 polymer ?
#
loop_
_entity_poly.entity_id
_entity_poly.type
_entity_poly.pdbx_seq_one_letter_code
_entity_poly.pdbx_strand_id
1 'polypeptide(L)' 'IQLARKVKEINPNIKVVLMTAFEIRDNEFSKVFPSTQVDGFVQKPFGIRDLTDKILNVISKARKEG' A
#
# COMPACT_ATOMS: atom_id res chain seq x y z
N ILE A 1 -7.15 -6.82 5.69
CA ILE A 1 -6.48 -7.49 4.53
C ILE A 1 -7.46 -8.05 3.50
N GLN A 2 -8.53 -8.73 3.92
CA GLN A 2 -9.55 -9.26 2.99
C GLN A 2 -10.14 -8.22 2.03
N LEU A 3 -10.37 -6.97 2.50
CA LEU A 3 -10.84 -5.89 1.64
C LEU A 3 -9.84 -5.57 0.50
N ALA A 4 -8.56 -5.40 0.83
CA ALA A 4 -7.51 -5.14 -0.15
C ALA A 4 -7.45 -6.25 -1.22
N ARG A 5 -7.56 -7.52 -0.79
CA ARG A 5 -7.63 -8.67 -1.71
C ARG A 5 -8.82 -8.58 -2.65
N LYS A 6 -10.03 -8.40 -2.12
CA LYS A 6 -11.26 -8.28 -2.93
C LYS A 6 -11.21 -7.11 -3.91
N VAL A 7 -10.65 -5.96 -3.50
CA VAL A 7 -10.48 -4.81 -4.39
C VAL A 7 -9.55 -5.15 -5.56
N LYS A 8 -8.43 -5.84 -5.31
CA LYS A 8 -7.49 -6.26 -6.35
C LYS A 8 -8.05 -7.37 -7.25
N GLU A 9 -8.88 -8.27 -6.71
CA GLU A 9 -9.61 -9.28 -7.50
C GLU A 9 -10.58 -8.63 -8.49
N ILE A 10 -11.23 -7.53 -8.11
CA ILE A 10 -12.13 -6.77 -8.99
C ILE A 10 -11.35 -5.94 -10.01
N ASN A 11 -10.28 -5.27 -9.59
CA ASN A 11 -9.43 -4.49 -10.47
C ASN A 11 -7.96 -4.51 -9.98
N PRO A 12 -7.07 -5.27 -10.65
CA PRO A 12 -5.68 -5.39 -10.22
C PRO A 12 -4.89 -4.07 -10.35
N ASN A 13 -5.36 -3.14 -11.20
CA ASN A 13 -4.69 -1.86 -11.44
C ASN A 13 -4.94 -0.81 -10.34
N ILE A 14 -5.94 -1.02 -9.47
CA ILE A 14 -6.19 -0.11 -8.34
C ILE A 14 -5.02 -0.17 -7.36
N LYS A 15 -4.42 0.98 -7.05
CA LYS A 15 -3.36 1.07 -6.05
C LYS A 15 -3.95 1.02 -4.63
N VAL A 16 -3.42 0.15 -3.79
CA VAL A 16 -3.88 -0.04 -2.40
C VAL A 16 -2.77 0.29 -1.42
N VAL A 17 -3.01 1.27 -0.55
CA VAL A 17 -2.11 1.63 0.55
C VAL A 17 -2.79 1.28 1.87
N LEU A 18 -2.11 0.51 2.73
CA LEU A 18 -2.63 0.15 4.04
C LEU A 18 -2.19 1.13 5.10
N MET A 19 -3.12 1.53 5.96
CA MET A 19 -2.86 2.40 7.11
C MET A 19 -2.98 1.60 8.42
N THR A 20 -2.02 1.75 9.33
CA THR A 20 -1.97 1.03 10.62
C THR A 20 -1.49 1.93 11.74
N ALA A 21 -1.77 1.62 13.01
CA ALA A 21 -1.15 2.28 14.17
C ALA A 21 0.05 1.49 14.74
N PHE A 22 0.29 0.28 14.25
CA PHE A 22 1.40 -0.57 14.67
C PHE A 22 2.57 -0.44 13.70
N GLU A 23 3.79 -0.66 14.20
CA GLU A 23 4.96 -0.76 13.33
C GLU A 23 4.79 -1.90 12.32
N ILE A 24 4.84 -1.57 11.04
CA ILE A 24 4.91 -2.55 9.97
C ILE A 24 6.32 -2.51 9.39
N ARG A 25 6.95 -3.68 9.36
CA ARG A 25 8.11 -3.93 8.50
C ARG A 25 7.58 -4.53 7.21
N ASP A 26 7.74 -3.82 6.09
CA ASP A 26 7.20 -4.20 4.77
C ASP A 26 7.55 -5.66 4.41
N ASN A 27 8.77 -6.09 4.75
CA ASN A 27 9.27 -7.46 4.52
C ASN A 27 8.52 -8.54 5.32
N GLU A 28 8.06 -8.23 6.53
CA GLU A 28 7.29 -9.15 7.36
C GLU A 28 5.85 -9.26 6.86
N PHE A 29 5.28 -8.17 6.37
CA PHE A 29 3.93 -8.20 5.83
C PHE A 29 3.81 -9.10 4.61
N SER A 30 4.75 -8.99 3.66
CA SER A 30 4.76 -9.85 2.46
C SER A 30 4.91 -11.34 2.79
N LYS A 31 5.56 -11.69 3.91
CA LYS A 31 5.65 -13.08 4.38
C LYS A 31 4.33 -13.59 4.96
N VAL A 32 3.63 -12.75 5.72
CA VAL A 32 2.37 -13.12 6.38
C VAL A 32 1.19 -13.11 5.41
N PHE A 33 1.21 -12.23 4.41
CA PHE A 33 0.14 -12.08 3.41
C PHE A 33 0.68 -12.10 1.98
N PRO A 34 1.28 -13.21 1.51
CA PRO A 34 1.97 -13.28 0.22
C PRO A 34 1.03 -13.05 -0.98
N SER A 35 -0.25 -13.38 -0.84
CA SER A 35 -1.27 -13.20 -1.89
C SER A 35 -1.90 -11.82 -1.91
N THR A 36 -1.55 -10.93 -0.97
CA THR A 36 -2.10 -9.57 -0.94
C THR A 36 -1.08 -8.60 -1.53
N GLN A 37 -1.23 -8.30 -2.82
CA GLN A 37 -0.47 -7.23 -3.45
C GLN A 37 -0.94 -5.87 -2.92
N VAL A 38 -0.12 -5.23 -2.11
CA VAL A 38 -0.31 -3.86 -1.63
C VAL A 38 0.82 -2.98 -2.15
N ASP A 39 0.46 -1.76 -2.53
CA ASP A 39 1.37 -0.82 -3.19
C ASP A 39 2.12 0.07 -2.18
N GLY A 40 1.72 0.02 -0.90
CA GLY A 40 2.45 0.65 0.19
C GLY A 40 1.77 0.57 1.55
N PHE A 41 2.49 1.08 2.55
CA PHE A 41 2.04 1.19 3.94
C PHE A 41 2.23 2.61 4.48
N VAL A 42 1.34 3.01 5.37
CA VAL A 42 1.36 4.26 6.13
C VAL A 42 1.14 3.92 7.61
N GLN A 43 2.09 4.30 8.45
CA GLN A 43 2.00 4.12 9.91
C GLN A 43 1.46 5.39 10.55
N LYS A 44 0.52 5.24 11.49
CA LYS A 44 -0.06 6.30 12.31
C LYS A 44 0.75 6.45 13.61
N PRO A 45 0.82 7.67 14.17
CA PRO A 45 0.38 8.92 13.55
C PRO A 45 1.28 9.31 12.37
N PHE A 46 0.73 10.04 11.40
CA PHE A 46 1.49 10.57 10.26
C PHE A 46 1.15 12.04 10.05
N GLY A 47 2.12 12.81 9.53
CA GLY A 47 1.88 14.16 9.05
C GLY A 47 1.19 14.16 7.69
N ILE A 48 0.47 15.24 7.37
CA ILE A 48 -0.16 15.38 6.04
C ILE A 48 0.86 15.37 4.90
N ARG A 49 2.05 15.94 5.14
CA ARG A 49 3.15 15.95 4.17
C ARG A 49 3.65 14.53 3.89
N ASP A 50 3.85 13.73 4.93
CA ASP A 50 4.30 12.34 4.79
C ASP A 50 3.29 11.51 3.98
N LEU A 51 1.99 11.74 4.23
CA LEU A 51 0.92 11.10 3.46
C LEU A 51 0.97 11.52 1.99
N THR A 52 1.09 12.82 1.70
CA THR A 52 1.20 13.35 0.34
C THR A 52 2.40 12.74 -0.39
N ASP A 53 3.57 12.72 0.24
CA ASP A 53 4.79 12.15 -0.33
C ASP A 53 4.62 10.65 -0.61
N LYS A 54 3.97 9.90 0.29
CA LYS A 54 3.67 8.48 0.07
C LYS A 54 2.75 8.26 -1.12
N ILE A 55 1.69 9.05 -1.25
CA ILE A 55 0.74 8.96 -2.37
C ILE A 55 1.42 9.28 -3.69
N LEU A 56 2.21 10.37 -3.75
CA LEU A 56 2.96 10.75 -4.95
C LEU A 56 3.97 9.67 -5.36
N ASN A 57 4.64 9.03 -4.40
CA ASN A 57 5.55 7.92 -4.67
C ASN A 57 4.83 6.68 -5.23
N VAL A 58 3.62 6.36 -4.76
CA VAL A 58 2.82 5.23 -5.27
C VAL A 58 2.32 5.51 -6.70
N ILE A 59 1.87 6.74 -6.97
CA ILE A 59 1.35 7.12 -8.29
C ILE A 59 2.49 7.27 -9.32
N SER A 60 3.65 7.82 -8.93
CA SER A 60 4.79 8.01 -9.84
C SER A 60 5.43 6.70 -10.29
N LYS A 61 5.42 5.65 -9.45
CA LYS A 61 5.83 4.30 -9.87
C LYS A 61 4.96 3.76 -11.01
N ALA A 62 3.67 4.07 -11.01
CA ALA A 62 2.75 3.62 -12.07
C ALA A 62 3.04 4.23 -13.45
N ARG A 63 3.76 5.36 -13.53
CA ARG A 63 4.11 6.02 -14.80
C ARG A 63 5.38 5.50 -15.46
N LYS A 64 6.21 4.72 -14.75
CA LYS A 64 7.49 4.21 -15.27
C LYS A 64 7.39 2.82 -15.93
N GLU A 65 6.21 2.22 -15.89
CA GLU A 65 5.95 0.86 -16.41
C GLU A 65 5.03 0.85 -17.65
N GLY A 66 4.81 2.02 -18.27
CA GLY A 66 4.00 2.19 -19.49
C GLY A 66 4.83 2.60 -20.69
#